data_AF-A0A3P9D930-F1
#
_entry.id   AF-A0A3P9D930-F1
#
_cell.length_a   1.000
_cell.length_b   1.000
_cell.length_c   1.000
_cell.angle_alpha   90.00
_cell.angle_beta   90.00
_cell.angle_gamma   90.00
#
_symmetry.space_group_name_H-M   'P 1'
#
loop_
_entity.id
_entity.type
_entity.pdbx_description
1 polymer ?
#
loop_
_entity_poly.entity_id
_entity_poly.type
_entity_poly.pdbx_seq_one_letter_code
_entity_poly.pdbx_strand_id
1 'polypeptide(L)'
;SGVKGEVTILLQHAHNPVDWYPWGKDAFDKAKNEDKPIFLSVGYSTCHWCHVMERESFEDEEIGKILSENFICIKLDREERPDVDKVYMTFVQATSGGGGWPMSVWLTPELRPFIGGTYFPPRDRGGRPGMTCVLKWQNNRPALESSGERIIEALKKGTTITANAGQSPPLAPDVANRCFQQLAHSYEEEYGGFRDAPKFPSPVNLMFLMSYWTVNRSTSEGVEALQMALHTLRMMALGGIHDHIAQGFHRYSTDSSWHVPHFEKMCDLCAFLFFQVSGEQFFAEVAKDVLLYVSRDLSDKVSLHFCVDLIVSVTINMKNAAVSDPHGELQGQNVLIVRYSVELTAARFGITVEKVNELLASARAKMAVVRKSRPRPHLDTKMLASWNGLMLSAYARVGAVLGDKDLVERAVKAGGFLKEHLWDAKQQTILRSCYRGDQMEVSPSISGFLDDYAFIICGLLDLYEATLQTEWLQWAEELQLRQDVLFWDDQGGGYFCSDPTDSTVLLQLKEVKVKYLIPYSPARILVPTDWLCATLQTISQLQILLISMCYVCKAHLSTELVSSIPVCPPWSARPNLNF
;
A
#
# COMPACT_ATOMS: atom_id res chain seq x y z
N SER A 1 24.56 22.92 17.18
CA SER A 1 24.08 22.10 18.32
C SER A 1 22.58 22.33 18.46
N GLY A 2 21.68 21.39 18.20
CA GLY A 2 21.76 20.05 17.64
C GLY A 2 20.33 19.68 17.29
N VAL A 3 20.12 19.20 16.07
CA VAL A 3 18.92 18.44 15.67
C VAL A 3 19.51 17.20 15.03
N LYS A 4 19.71 16.15 15.84
CA LYS A 4 20.13 14.83 15.38
C LYS A 4 18.88 13.95 15.45
N GLY A 5 17.99 14.08 14.47
CA GLY A 5 16.73 13.32 14.44
C GLY A 5 15.89 13.60 13.20
N GLU A 6 15.79 14.86 12.79
CA GLU A 6 15.04 15.24 11.59
C GLU A 6 15.87 15.00 10.32
N VAL A 7 15.45 14.03 9.50
CA VAL A 7 15.84 13.98 8.09
C VAL A 7 14.57 14.21 7.28
N THR A 8 14.10 15.46 7.27
CA THR A 8 13.00 15.86 6.37
C THR A 8 13.47 15.73 4.92
N ILE A 9 12.54 15.52 3.99
CA ILE A 9 12.88 15.41 2.57
C ILE A 9 13.66 16.65 2.08
N LEU A 10 13.38 17.83 2.64
CA LEU A 10 14.11 19.06 2.34
C LEU A 10 15.57 19.03 2.82
N LEU A 11 15.83 18.47 4.02
CA LEU A 11 17.20 18.31 4.52
C LEU A 11 18.01 17.36 3.65
N GLN A 12 17.39 16.33 3.07
CA GLN A 12 18.05 15.44 2.11
C GLN A 12 18.50 16.18 0.84
N HIS A 13 17.73 17.19 0.42
CA HIS A 13 17.97 17.97 -0.79
C HIS A 13 18.64 19.33 -0.54
N ALA A 14 19.08 19.62 0.69
CA ALA A 14 19.58 20.94 1.08
C ALA A 14 20.89 21.34 0.36
N HIS A 15 21.63 20.38 -0.19
CA HIS A 15 22.86 20.61 -0.94
C HIS A 15 22.65 20.71 -2.45
N ASN A 16 21.42 20.51 -2.93
CA ASN A 16 21.13 20.57 -4.36
C ASN A 16 21.17 22.02 -4.85
N PRO A 17 21.63 22.29 -6.08
CA PRO A 17 21.63 23.62 -6.69
C PRO A 17 20.22 24.19 -6.96
N VAL A 18 19.15 23.43 -6.71
CA VAL A 18 17.76 23.90 -6.80
C VAL A 18 17.33 24.56 -5.48
N ASP A 19 16.75 25.77 -5.55
CA ASP A 19 16.19 26.48 -4.38
C ASP A 19 14.85 25.87 -3.95
N TRP A 20 14.90 24.86 -3.08
CA TRP A 20 13.73 24.12 -2.62
C TRP A 20 12.99 24.81 -1.47
N TYR A 21 11.68 24.96 -1.63
CA TYR A 21 10.76 25.40 -0.59
C TYR A 21 9.89 24.23 -0.07
N PRO A 22 9.46 24.25 1.20
CA PRO A 22 8.37 23.41 1.67
C PRO A 22 7.05 23.79 1.00
N TRP A 23 6.11 22.84 0.95
CA TRP A 23 4.73 23.12 0.60
C TRP A 23 4.07 23.99 1.67
N GLY A 24 3.74 25.23 1.34
CA GLY A 24 3.13 26.15 2.28
C GLY A 24 3.07 27.58 1.79
N LYS A 25 2.51 28.44 2.66
CA LYS A 25 2.19 29.83 2.34
C LYS A 25 3.40 30.63 1.84
N ASP A 26 4.58 30.41 2.40
CA ASP A 26 5.79 31.15 2.01
C ASP A 26 6.13 30.93 0.53
N ALA A 27 6.06 29.69 0.04
CA ALA A 27 6.28 29.36 -1.36
C ALA A 27 5.18 29.93 -2.26
N PHE A 28 3.93 29.87 -1.81
CA PHE A 28 2.78 30.34 -2.60
C PHE A 28 2.73 31.86 -2.72
N ASP A 29 2.99 32.57 -1.62
CA ASP A 29 3.02 34.02 -1.60
C ASP A 29 4.21 34.52 -2.44
N LYS A 30 5.37 33.85 -2.38
CA LYS A 30 6.51 34.12 -3.26
C LYS A 30 6.15 33.92 -4.74
N ALA A 31 5.49 32.80 -5.09
CA ALA A 31 5.06 32.53 -6.46
C ALA A 31 4.11 33.62 -7.00
N LYS A 32 3.17 34.09 -6.16
CA LYS A 32 2.25 35.18 -6.51
C LYS A 32 2.94 36.53 -6.64
N ASN A 33 3.83 36.85 -5.69
CA ASN A 33 4.54 38.14 -5.67
C ASN A 33 5.53 38.27 -6.83
N GLU A 34 6.17 37.17 -7.23
CA GLU A 34 7.13 37.14 -8.35
C GLU A 34 6.47 36.84 -9.71
N ASP A 35 5.16 36.54 -9.75
CA ASP A 35 4.43 36.03 -10.93
C ASP A 35 5.15 34.84 -11.61
N LYS A 36 5.72 33.96 -10.78
CA LYS A 36 6.46 32.79 -11.22
C LYS A 36 5.64 31.52 -11.03
N PRO A 37 5.59 30.64 -12.03
CA PRO A 37 4.99 29.31 -11.87
C PRO A 37 5.74 28.49 -10.81
N ILE A 38 5.05 27.49 -10.28
CA ILE A 38 5.60 26.57 -9.28
C ILE A 38 6.03 25.29 -9.99
N PHE A 39 7.21 24.79 -9.64
CA PHE A 39 7.63 23.43 -9.96
C PHE A 39 7.49 22.56 -8.71
N LEU A 40 6.51 21.66 -8.71
CA LEU A 40 6.26 20.72 -7.63
C LEU A 40 6.92 19.37 -7.94
N SER A 41 7.91 18.99 -7.13
CA SER A 41 8.52 17.66 -7.14
C SER A 41 8.07 16.85 -5.93
N VAL A 42 7.28 15.81 -6.19
CA VAL A 42 6.74 14.90 -5.16
C VAL A 42 7.49 13.57 -5.18
N GLY A 43 7.92 13.12 -4.01
CA GLY A 43 8.61 11.85 -3.80
C GLY A 43 8.49 11.38 -2.35
N TYR A 44 9.32 10.41 -1.97
CA TYR A 44 9.46 9.90 -0.61
C TYR A 44 10.88 9.35 -0.45
N SER A 45 11.37 9.21 0.78
CA SER A 45 12.80 9.02 1.07
C SER A 45 13.39 7.71 0.52
N THR A 46 12.56 6.67 0.32
CA THR A 46 12.96 5.33 -0.15
C THR A 46 12.67 5.11 -1.65
N CYS A 47 12.15 6.13 -2.33
CA CYS A 47 11.84 6.06 -3.75
C CYS A 47 13.10 5.97 -4.62
N HIS A 48 13.35 4.81 -5.25
CA HIS A 48 14.52 4.61 -6.10
C HIS A 48 14.63 5.63 -7.24
N TRP A 49 13.57 5.78 -8.04
CA TRP A 49 13.58 6.68 -9.20
C TRP A 49 13.67 8.15 -8.81
N CYS A 50 13.29 8.50 -7.57
CA CYS A 50 13.46 9.85 -7.05
C CYS A 50 14.94 10.17 -6.84
N HIS A 51 15.72 9.23 -6.29
CA HIS A 51 17.18 9.34 -6.14
C HIS A 51 17.93 9.29 -7.48
N VAL A 52 17.40 8.56 -8.46
CA VAL A 52 17.94 8.59 -9.83
C VAL A 52 17.73 9.98 -10.45
N MET A 53 16.50 10.52 -10.37
CA MET A 53 16.19 11.84 -10.92
C MET A 53 16.92 12.96 -10.19
N GLU A 54 17.13 12.83 -8.88
CA GLU A 54 17.94 13.76 -8.11
C GLU A 54 19.38 13.84 -8.64
N ARG A 55 20.07 12.70 -8.69
CA ARG A 55 21.47 12.64 -9.13
C ARG A 55 21.66 13.06 -10.57
N GLU A 56 20.73 12.67 -11.45
CA GLU A 56 20.81 13.02 -12.86
C GLU A 56 20.44 14.49 -13.12
N SER A 57 19.40 15.00 -12.47
CA SER A 57 18.78 16.29 -12.83
C SER A 57 18.93 17.38 -11.77
N PHE A 58 18.73 17.07 -10.48
CA PHE A 58 18.68 18.10 -9.44
C PHE A 58 20.04 18.46 -8.85
N GLU A 59 21.03 17.57 -8.95
CA GLU A 59 22.44 17.83 -8.60
C GLU A 59 23.20 18.57 -9.72
N ASP A 60 22.64 18.64 -10.94
CA ASP A 60 23.24 19.34 -12.07
C ASP A 60 23.07 20.87 -11.90
N GLU A 61 24.17 21.61 -11.90
CA GLU A 61 24.17 23.07 -11.70
C GLU A 61 23.41 23.84 -12.78
N GLU A 62 23.48 23.38 -14.05
CA GLU A 62 22.78 24.03 -15.17
C GLU A 62 21.28 23.88 -15.00
N ILE A 63 20.81 22.67 -14.67
CA ILE A 63 19.39 22.39 -14.44
C ILE A 63 18.91 23.07 -13.17
N GLY A 64 19.70 23.03 -12.09
CA GLY A 64 19.38 23.69 -10.82
C GLY A 64 19.15 25.20 -11.00
N LYS A 65 20.01 25.83 -11.81
CA LYS A 65 19.87 27.24 -12.18
C LYS A 65 18.63 27.49 -13.04
N ILE A 66 18.40 26.67 -14.08
CA ILE A 66 17.21 26.80 -14.93
C ILE A 66 15.93 26.70 -14.09
N LEU A 67 15.86 25.74 -13.17
CA LEU A 67 14.68 25.57 -12.32
C LEU A 67 14.49 26.76 -11.37
N SER A 68 15.53 27.14 -10.63
CA SER A 68 15.43 28.18 -9.60
C SER A 68 15.21 29.59 -10.17
N GLU A 69 15.73 29.89 -11.37
CA GLU A 69 15.52 31.19 -12.01
C GLU A 69 14.08 31.34 -12.55
N ASN A 70 13.49 30.24 -13.02
CA ASN A 70 12.22 30.27 -13.76
C ASN A 70 11.00 29.83 -12.92
N PHE A 71 11.21 29.13 -11.81
CA PHE A 71 10.14 28.54 -11.00
C PHE A 71 10.37 28.77 -9.51
N ILE A 72 9.28 28.76 -8.74
CA ILE A 72 9.35 28.48 -7.31
C ILE A 72 9.34 26.97 -7.15
N CYS A 73 10.47 26.38 -6.77
CA CYS A 73 10.63 24.94 -6.67
C CYS A 73 10.17 24.44 -5.29
N ILE A 74 9.18 23.55 -5.26
CA ILE A 74 8.66 22.94 -4.03
C ILE A 74 9.00 21.46 -4.03
N LYS A 75 9.59 20.99 -2.92
CA LYS A 75 9.81 19.57 -2.66
C LYS A 75 8.77 19.07 -1.67
N LEU A 76 8.08 17.99 -2.01
CA LEU A 76 7.03 17.39 -1.20
C LEU A 76 7.32 15.92 -0.90
N ASP A 77 7.20 15.54 0.37
CA ASP A 77 7.10 14.15 0.79
C ASP A 77 5.63 13.69 0.74
N ARG A 78 5.33 12.72 -0.13
CA ARG A 78 3.96 12.19 -0.28
C ARG A 78 3.44 11.48 0.96
N GLU A 79 4.31 10.98 1.82
CA GLU A 79 3.90 10.25 3.01
C GLU A 79 3.47 11.20 4.12
N GLU A 80 4.05 12.39 4.15
CA GLU A 80 3.62 13.49 5.01
C GLU A 80 2.40 14.22 4.46
N ARG A 81 2.34 14.42 3.13
CA ARG A 81 1.24 15.13 2.44
C ARG A 81 0.58 14.29 1.33
N PRO A 82 -0.07 13.17 1.69
CA PRO A 82 -0.78 12.31 0.74
C PRO A 82 -1.99 13.01 0.10
N ASP A 83 -2.55 14.02 0.78
CA ASP A 83 -3.61 14.89 0.29
C ASP A 83 -3.20 15.68 -0.97
N VAL A 84 -2.02 16.31 -0.93
CA VAL A 84 -1.46 17.06 -2.05
C VAL A 84 -1.04 16.12 -3.17
N ASP A 85 -0.35 15.04 -2.83
CA ASP A 85 0.07 13.99 -3.77
C ASP A 85 -1.12 13.45 -4.58
N LYS A 86 -2.23 13.12 -3.92
CA LYS A 86 -3.39 12.53 -4.57
C LYS A 86 -4.07 13.44 -5.59
N VAL A 87 -4.16 14.75 -5.32
CA VAL A 87 -4.74 15.73 -6.25
C VAL A 87 -3.92 15.76 -7.55
N TYR A 88 -2.61 15.91 -7.42
CA TYR A 88 -1.75 16.06 -8.58
C TYR A 88 -1.48 14.73 -9.30
N MET A 89 -1.46 13.60 -8.58
CA MET A 89 -1.42 12.28 -9.19
C MET A 89 -2.67 12.01 -10.03
N THR A 90 -3.84 12.41 -9.55
CA THR A 90 -5.10 12.30 -10.30
C THR A 90 -5.02 13.10 -11.61
N PHE A 91 -4.45 14.31 -11.57
CA PHE A 91 -4.20 15.11 -12.77
C PHE A 91 -3.23 14.42 -13.74
N VAL A 92 -2.09 13.90 -13.25
CA VAL A 92 -1.10 13.19 -14.08
C VAL A 92 -1.70 11.94 -14.73
N GLN A 93 -2.48 11.16 -13.98
CA GLN A 93 -3.17 9.98 -14.50
C GLN A 93 -4.21 10.34 -15.56
N ALA A 94 -4.99 11.40 -15.33
CA ALA A 94 -5.99 11.86 -16.29
C ALA A 94 -5.38 12.38 -17.60
N THR A 95 -4.17 12.94 -17.55
CA THR A 95 -3.51 13.56 -18.72
C THR A 95 -2.57 12.63 -19.47
N SER A 96 -1.89 11.72 -18.77
CA SER A 96 -0.87 10.85 -19.35
C SER A 96 -1.31 9.38 -19.48
N GLY A 97 -2.40 8.98 -18.83
CA GLY A 97 -2.84 7.58 -18.73
C GLY A 97 -1.99 6.71 -17.79
N GLY A 98 -0.91 7.27 -17.22
CA GLY A 98 -0.02 6.61 -16.26
C GLY A 98 0.23 7.46 -15.02
N GLY A 99 0.95 6.91 -14.05
CA GLY A 99 1.28 7.63 -12.81
C GLY A 99 2.39 6.92 -12.05
N GLY A 100 2.90 7.58 -11.01
CA GLY A 100 3.98 7.06 -10.17
C GLY A 100 4.95 8.14 -9.75
N TRP A 101 5.93 7.74 -8.94
CA TRP A 101 6.96 8.64 -8.40
C TRP A 101 8.33 8.35 -9.00
N PRO A 102 9.20 9.35 -9.17
CA PRO A 102 9.00 10.77 -8.83
C PRO A 102 7.91 11.40 -9.67
N MET A 103 7.14 12.31 -9.08
CA MET A 103 6.09 13.05 -9.77
C MET A 103 6.54 14.50 -9.91
N SER A 104 6.46 15.02 -11.13
CA SER A 104 6.91 16.36 -11.51
C SER A 104 5.75 17.12 -12.13
N VAL A 105 5.32 18.21 -11.49
CA VAL A 105 4.12 18.96 -11.90
C VAL A 105 4.41 20.45 -11.89
N TRP A 106 3.96 21.15 -12.94
CA TRP A 106 4.06 22.59 -13.05
C TRP A 106 2.70 23.23 -12.80
N LEU A 107 2.69 24.19 -11.87
CA LEU A 107 1.48 24.84 -11.38
C LEU A 107 1.52 26.34 -11.62
N THR A 108 0.35 26.96 -11.80
CA THR A 108 0.22 28.42 -11.70
C THR A 108 0.44 28.88 -10.25
N PRO A 109 0.65 30.19 -10.00
CA PRO A 109 0.71 30.74 -8.63
C PRO A 109 -0.53 30.44 -7.77
N GLU A 110 -1.66 30.09 -8.39
CA GLU A 110 -2.91 29.65 -7.75
C GLU A 110 -2.99 28.12 -7.59
N LEU A 111 -1.86 27.42 -7.70
CA LEU A 111 -1.71 25.97 -7.49
C LEU A 111 -2.36 25.09 -8.56
N ARG A 112 -2.80 25.67 -9.68
CA ARG A 112 -3.47 24.94 -10.75
C ARG A 112 -2.46 24.22 -11.64
N PRO A 113 -2.53 22.89 -11.80
CA PRO A 113 -1.61 22.17 -12.66
C PRO A 113 -1.95 22.41 -14.13
N PHE A 114 -0.91 22.65 -14.93
CA PHE A 114 -1.04 22.77 -16.38
C PHE A 114 -0.21 21.71 -17.12
N ILE A 115 0.86 21.19 -16.50
CA ILE A 115 1.66 20.08 -17.01
C ILE A 115 2.05 19.17 -15.85
N GLY A 116 2.10 17.87 -16.09
CA GLY A 116 2.62 16.92 -15.14
C GLY A 116 3.07 15.62 -15.80
N GLY A 117 3.93 14.91 -15.10
CA GLY A 117 4.41 13.59 -15.49
C GLY A 117 5.17 12.95 -14.34
N THR A 118 5.78 11.80 -14.62
CA THR A 118 6.57 11.08 -13.63
C THR A 118 8.04 11.49 -13.73
N TYR A 119 8.87 10.66 -14.36
CA TYR A 119 10.30 10.87 -14.53
C TYR A 119 10.62 11.80 -15.70
N PHE A 120 11.38 12.87 -15.43
CA PHE A 120 11.93 13.76 -16.44
C PHE A 120 13.46 13.66 -16.46
N PRO A 121 14.09 13.13 -17.53
CA PRO A 121 15.54 13.08 -17.65
C PRO A 121 16.14 14.50 -17.75
N PRO A 122 17.44 14.68 -17.53
CA PRO A 122 18.11 15.99 -17.68
C PRO A 122 17.88 16.65 -19.03
N ARG A 123 17.93 15.84 -20.10
CA ARG A 123 17.78 16.24 -21.50
C ARG A 123 16.84 15.29 -22.22
N ASP A 124 16.27 15.75 -23.33
CA ASP A 124 15.36 14.96 -24.16
C ASP A 124 16.03 13.60 -24.53
N ARG A 125 15.37 12.49 -24.20
CA ARG A 125 15.92 11.15 -24.43
C ARG A 125 14.82 10.16 -24.83
N GLY A 126 14.99 9.48 -25.96
CA GLY A 126 14.10 8.40 -26.39
C GLY A 126 12.64 8.84 -26.57
N GLY A 127 12.41 10.06 -27.06
CA GLY A 127 11.07 10.64 -27.22
C GLY A 127 10.45 11.16 -25.91
N ARG A 128 11.13 11.03 -24.77
CA ARG A 128 10.72 11.63 -23.50
C ARG A 128 11.28 13.05 -23.38
N PRO A 129 10.44 14.05 -23.07
CA PRO A 129 10.89 15.41 -22.79
C PRO A 129 11.81 15.42 -21.54
N GLY A 130 12.92 16.13 -21.62
CA GLY A 130 13.82 16.34 -20.48
C GLY A 130 13.48 17.60 -19.69
N MET A 131 14.15 17.83 -18.56
CA MET A 131 13.85 18.95 -17.66
C MET A 131 13.93 20.31 -18.35
N THR A 132 14.85 20.45 -19.32
CA THR A 132 15.02 21.69 -20.11
C THR A 132 13.89 21.97 -21.10
N CYS A 133 13.02 21.00 -21.40
CA CYS A 133 11.87 21.21 -22.29
C CYS A 133 10.90 22.28 -21.74
N VAL A 134 10.92 22.49 -20.43
CA VAL A 134 10.13 23.50 -19.72
C VAL A 134 10.36 24.92 -20.23
N LEU A 135 11.57 25.24 -20.70
CA LEU A 135 11.90 26.55 -21.28
C LEU A 135 11.16 26.80 -22.59
N LYS A 136 10.93 25.75 -23.39
CA LYS A 136 10.17 25.87 -24.65
C LYS A 136 8.69 26.15 -24.39
N TRP A 137 8.19 25.77 -23.22
CA TRP A 137 6.78 25.86 -22.86
C TRP A 137 6.36 27.24 -22.33
N GLN A 138 7.33 28.06 -21.90
CA GLN A 138 7.08 29.46 -21.52
C GLN A 138 6.45 30.27 -22.68
N ASN A 139 6.82 29.95 -23.92
CA ASN A 139 6.29 30.61 -25.12
C ASN A 139 4.81 30.29 -25.41
N ASN A 140 4.22 29.28 -24.76
CA ASN A 140 2.83 28.86 -24.95
C ASN A 140 2.04 28.77 -23.62
N ARG A 141 2.49 29.49 -22.59
CA ARG A 141 1.93 29.47 -21.23
C ARG A 141 0.40 29.65 -21.20
N PRO A 142 -0.23 30.64 -21.89
CA PRO A 142 -1.68 30.84 -21.81
C PRO A 142 -2.51 29.65 -22.29
N ALA A 143 -2.06 28.97 -23.36
CA ALA A 143 -2.78 27.82 -23.90
C ALA A 143 -2.69 26.60 -22.97
N LEU A 144 -1.54 26.41 -22.33
CA LEU A 144 -1.30 25.33 -21.38
C LEU A 144 -2.11 25.52 -20.09
N GLU A 145 -2.12 26.74 -19.55
CA GLU A 145 -2.93 27.10 -18.38
C GLU A 145 -4.42 26.90 -18.65
N SER A 146 -4.91 27.33 -19.83
CA SER A 146 -6.30 27.09 -20.24
C SER A 146 -6.64 25.60 -20.36
N SER A 147 -5.70 24.78 -20.83
CA SER A 147 -5.90 23.34 -20.90
C SER A 147 -5.93 22.70 -19.51
N GLY A 148 -5.04 23.12 -18.61
CA GLY A 148 -4.99 22.68 -17.22
C GLY A 148 -6.29 22.98 -16.46
N GLU A 149 -6.84 24.19 -16.63
CA GLU A 149 -8.11 24.58 -16.01
C GLU A 149 -9.25 23.65 -16.43
N ARG A 150 -9.36 23.33 -17.74
CA ARG A 150 -10.40 22.44 -18.25
C ARG A 150 -10.31 21.04 -17.65
N ILE A 151 -9.10 20.53 -17.46
CA ILE A 151 -8.87 19.21 -16.84
C ILE A 151 -9.27 19.24 -15.37
N ILE A 152 -8.86 20.26 -14.62
CA ILE A 152 -9.25 20.42 -13.21
C ILE A 152 -10.76 20.60 -13.06
N GLU A 153 -11.42 21.36 -13.93
CA GLU A 153 -12.86 21.52 -13.92
C GLU A 153 -13.58 20.20 -14.21
N ALA A 154 -13.06 19.40 -15.16
CA ALA A 154 -13.56 18.06 -15.43
C ALA A 154 -13.37 17.12 -14.23
N LEU A 155 -12.21 17.18 -13.56
CA LEU A 155 -11.94 16.41 -12.34
C LEU A 155 -12.88 16.83 -11.21
N LYS A 156 -13.10 18.13 -10.99
CA LYS A 156 -14.07 18.67 -10.02
C LYS A 156 -15.48 18.15 -10.28
N LYS A 157 -15.92 18.16 -11.54
CA LYS A 157 -17.23 17.61 -11.95
C LYS A 157 -17.30 16.10 -11.70
N GLY A 158 -16.23 15.37 -11.98
CA GLY A 158 -16.15 13.91 -11.75
C GLY A 158 -16.09 13.50 -10.28
N THR A 159 -15.53 14.36 -9.40
CA THR A 159 -15.44 14.09 -7.96
C THR A 159 -16.68 14.52 -7.18
N THR A 160 -17.56 15.32 -7.79
CA THR A 160 -18.82 15.72 -7.17
C THR A 160 -19.82 14.57 -7.31
N ILE A 161 -20.09 13.87 -6.20
CA ILE A 161 -21.17 12.88 -6.14
C ILE A 161 -22.50 13.66 -6.14
N THR A 162 -23.00 14.02 -7.32
CA THR A 162 -24.34 14.57 -7.46
C THR A 162 -25.33 13.43 -7.56
N ALA A 163 -25.99 13.08 -6.46
CA ALA A 163 -27.22 12.32 -6.54
C ALA A 163 -28.26 13.21 -7.21
N ASN A 164 -28.70 12.85 -8.42
CA ASN A 164 -29.85 13.52 -9.02
C ASN A 164 -31.05 13.34 -8.10
N ALA A 165 -31.72 14.43 -7.72
CA ALA A 165 -32.90 14.36 -6.87
C ALA A 165 -33.93 13.38 -7.46
N GLY A 166 -34.19 12.27 -6.75
CA GLY A 166 -35.12 11.22 -7.17
C GLY A 166 -34.51 9.99 -7.86
N GLN A 167 -33.20 9.93 -8.10
CA GLN A 167 -32.51 8.70 -8.52
C GLN A 167 -31.90 8.00 -7.29
N SER A 168 -32.34 6.79 -7.01
CA SER A 168 -31.67 5.93 -6.04
C SER A 168 -30.29 5.53 -6.57
N PRO A 169 -29.26 5.47 -5.71
CA PRO A 169 -27.96 4.94 -6.10
C PRO A 169 -28.09 3.48 -6.58
N PRO A 170 -27.17 2.99 -7.43
CA PRO A 170 -27.18 1.60 -7.86
C PRO A 170 -27.08 0.68 -6.64
N LEU A 171 -27.74 -0.48 -6.71
CA LEU A 171 -27.70 -1.44 -5.61
C LEU A 171 -26.27 -1.95 -5.43
N ALA A 172 -25.85 -2.11 -4.18
CA ALA A 172 -24.49 -2.52 -3.86
C ALA A 172 -24.08 -3.87 -4.52
N PRO A 173 -24.95 -4.89 -4.65
CA PRO A 173 -24.65 -6.10 -5.41
C PRO A 173 -24.38 -5.86 -6.89
N ASP A 174 -25.08 -4.91 -7.54
CA ASP A 174 -24.88 -4.60 -8.95
C ASP A 174 -23.52 -3.94 -9.17
N VAL A 175 -23.13 -3.04 -8.27
CA VAL A 175 -21.80 -2.42 -8.27
C VAL A 175 -20.71 -3.47 -8.04
N ALA A 176 -20.89 -4.34 -7.05
CA ALA A 176 -19.96 -5.42 -6.75
C ALA A 176 -19.80 -6.37 -7.95
N ASN A 177 -20.90 -6.77 -8.59
CA ASN A 177 -20.85 -7.60 -9.80
C ASN A 177 -20.10 -6.91 -10.92
N ARG A 178 -20.32 -5.61 -11.15
CA ARG A 178 -19.60 -4.85 -12.18
C ARG A 178 -18.09 -4.79 -11.88
N CYS A 179 -17.70 -4.55 -10.64
CA CYS A 179 -16.29 -4.57 -10.23
C CYS A 179 -15.66 -5.95 -10.43
N PHE A 180 -16.36 -7.03 -10.07
CA PHE A 180 -15.92 -8.40 -10.33
C PHE A 180 -15.70 -8.64 -11.83
N GLN A 181 -16.66 -8.28 -12.68
CA GLN A 181 -16.56 -8.46 -14.14
C GLN A 181 -15.37 -7.68 -14.74
N GLN A 182 -15.07 -6.49 -14.23
CA GLN A 182 -13.89 -5.72 -14.65
C GLN A 182 -12.58 -6.43 -14.27
N LEU A 183 -12.50 -6.97 -13.05
CA LEU A 183 -11.32 -7.70 -12.60
C LEU A 183 -11.15 -9.01 -13.36
N ALA A 184 -12.22 -9.78 -13.54
CA ALA A 184 -12.23 -11.02 -14.33
C ALA A 184 -11.75 -10.78 -15.77
N HIS A 185 -12.20 -9.69 -16.40
CA HIS A 185 -11.74 -9.33 -17.75
C HIS A 185 -10.24 -8.98 -17.83
N SER A 186 -9.69 -8.41 -16.76
CA SER A 186 -8.27 -8.03 -16.68
C SER A 186 -7.35 -9.14 -16.12
N TYR A 187 -7.92 -10.26 -15.69
CA TYR A 187 -7.19 -11.30 -14.98
C TYR A 187 -6.30 -12.10 -15.93
N GLU A 188 -5.06 -12.35 -15.51
CA GLU A 188 -4.11 -13.16 -16.26
C GLU A 188 -4.05 -14.59 -15.69
N GLU A 189 -4.48 -15.58 -16.48
CA GLU A 189 -4.57 -16.96 -16.01
C GLU A 189 -3.22 -17.65 -15.78
N GLU A 190 -2.16 -17.28 -16.53
CA GLU A 190 -0.89 -18.02 -16.50
C GLU A 190 -0.11 -17.77 -15.20
N TYR A 191 0.05 -16.50 -14.81
CA TYR A 191 0.80 -16.12 -13.61
C TYR A 191 -0.05 -15.41 -12.56
N GLY A 192 -1.36 -15.24 -12.77
CA GLY A 192 -2.22 -14.45 -11.88
C GLY A 192 -1.93 -12.94 -11.93
N GLY A 193 -2.75 -12.14 -11.27
CA GLY A 193 -2.71 -10.67 -11.36
C GLY A 193 -3.68 -10.10 -12.38
N PHE A 194 -3.73 -8.76 -12.46
CA PHE A 194 -4.79 -8.02 -13.17
C PHE A 194 -4.25 -7.01 -14.19
N ARG A 195 -2.95 -7.07 -14.47
CA ARG A 195 -2.23 -6.19 -15.40
C ARG A 195 -1.00 -6.93 -15.94
N ASP A 196 -0.53 -6.49 -17.10
CA ASP A 196 0.76 -6.91 -17.67
C ASP A 196 1.95 -6.37 -16.84
N ALA A 197 3.16 -6.51 -17.37
CA ALA A 197 4.38 -5.97 -16.77
C ALA A 197 4.44 -4.43 -16.83
N PRO A 198 4.90 -3.73 -15.77
CA PRO A 198 5.27 -4.26 -14.45
C PRO A 198 4.04 -4.65 -13.59
N LYS A 199 4.14 -5.77 -12.86
CA LYS A 199 3.05 -6.30 -12.01
C LYS A 199 3.16 -5.85 -10.56
N PHE A 200 2.06 -5.34 -10.03
CA PHE A 200 1.92 -4.91 -8.62
C PHE A 200 0.99 -5.85 -7.83
N PRO A 201 1.34 -6.21 -6.57
CA PRO A 201 0.52 -7.04 -5.68
C PRO A 201 -0.96 -6.67 -5.58
N SER A 202 -1.28 -5.36 -5.58
CA SER A 202 -2.64 -4.82 -5.59
C SER A 202 -3.58 -5.42 -4.50
N PRO A 203 -3.24 -5.28 -3.19
CA PRO A 203 -4.01 -5.80 -2.04
C PRO A 203 -5.52 -5.62 -2.16
N VAL A 204 -5.92 -4.41 -2.55
CA VAL A 204 -7.31 -3.97 -2.57
C VAL A 204 -8.16 -4.81 -3.51
N ASN A 205 -7.61 -5.23 -4.66
CA ASN A 205 -8.31 -6.09 -5.61
C ASN A 205 -8.51 -7.49 -5.01
N LEU A 206 -7.47 -8.03 -4.37
CA LEU A 206 -7.53 -9.35 -3.75
C LEU A 206 -8.50 -9.36 -2.55
N MET A 207 -8.49 -8.32 -1.73
CA MET A 207 -9.44 -8.11 -0.64
C MET A 207 -10.88 -8.01 -1.14
N PHE A 208 -11.10 -7.26 -2.21
CA PHE A 208 -12.40 -7.17 -2.85
C PHE A 208 -12.89 -8.53 -3.34
N LEU A 209 -12.06 -9.29 -4.06
CA LEU A 209 -12.43 -10.62 -4.57
C LEU A 209 -12.80 -11.60 -3.46
N MET A 210 -12.07 -11.59 -2.35
CA MET A 210 -12.42 -12.39 -1.17
C MET A 210 -13.76 -11.95 -0.58
N SER A 211 -13.95 -10.65 -0.40
CA SER A 211 -15.19 -10.08 0.13
C SER A 211 -16.38 -10.45 -0.77
N TYR A 212 -16.19 -10.35 -2.09
CA TYR A 212 -17.14 -10.78 -3.09
C TYR A 212 -17.46 -12.27 -2.98
N TRP A 213 -16.46 -13.14 -2.81
CA TRP A 213 -16.68 -14.56 -2.57
C TRP A 213 -17.50 -14.82 -1.30
N THR A 214 -17.25 -14.10 -0.19
CA THR A 214 -17.96 -14.37 1.08
C THR A 214 -19.48 -14.26 0.97
N VAL A 215 -19.97 -13.34 0.12
CA VAL A 215 -21.41 -13.14 -0.12
C VAL A 215 -21.94 -13.94 -1.30
N ASN A 216 -21.08 -14.45 -2.17
CA ASN A 216 -21.43 -15.18 -3.40
C ASN A 216 -20.94 -16.63 -3.43
N ARG A 217 -20.71 -17.27 -2.27
CA ARG A 217 -20.06 -18.60 -2.16
C ARG A 217 -20.67 -19.70 -3.02
N SER A 218 -21.98 -19.65 -3.25
CA SER A 218 -22.73 -20.66 -4.00
C SER A 218 -22.81 -20.39 -5.52
N THR A 219 -22.18 -19.31 -5.99
CA THR A 219 -22.19 -18.91 -7.42
C THR A 219 -20.87 -19.27 -8.09
N SER A 220 -20.91 -19.44 -9.42
CA SER A 220 -19.70 -19.61 -10.24
C SER A 220 -18.73 -18.44 -10.08
N GLU A 221 -19.26 -17.23 -10.07
CA GLU A 221 -18.53 -15.96 -9.99
C GLU A 221 -17.82 -15.82 -8.64
N GLY A 222 -18.48 -16.23 -7.56
CA GLY A 222 -17.85 -16.28 -6.24
C GLY A 222 -16.67 -17.25 -6.21
N VAL A 223 -16.84 -18.46 -6.75
CA VAL A 223 -15.75 -19.46 -6.82
C VAL A 223 -14.59 -18.95 -7.67
N GLU A 224 -14.88 -18.35 -8.82
CA GLU A 224 -13.90 -17.72 -9.70
C GLU A 224 -13.14 -16.58 -8.99
N ALA A 225 -13.85 -15.71 -8.27
CA ALA A 225 -13.24 -14.64 -7.48
C ALA A 225 -12.21 -15.16 -6.47
N LEU A 226 -12.56 -16.23 -5.75
CA LEU A 226 -11.64 -16.87 -4.82
C LEU A 226 -10.44 -17.49 -5.55
N GLN A 227 -10.67 -18.17 -6.67
CA GLN A 227 -9.61 -18.78 -7.47
C GLN A 227 -8.61 -17.74 -7.99
N MET A 228 -9.09 -16.63 -8.55
CA MET A 228 -8.24 -15.52 -9.02
C MET A 228 -7.36 -14.98 -7.88
N ALA A 229 -7.94 -14.78 -6.70
CA ALA A 229 -7.21 -14.29 -5.54
C ALA A 229 -6.13 -15.28 -5.09
N LEU A 230 -6.49 -16.54 -4.85
CA LEU A 230 -5.56 -17.57 -4.36
C LEU A 230 -4.46 -17.90 -5.36
N HIS A 231 -4.78 -17.94 -6.65
CA HIS A 231 -3.79 -18.17 -7.70
C HIS A 231 -2.77 -17.04 -7.75
N THR A 232 -3.22 -15.78 -7.82
CA THR A 232 -2.35 -14.60 -7.84
C THR A 232 -1.35 -14.61 -6.67
N LEU A 233 -1.83 -14.91 -5.47
CA LEU A 233 -0.97 -14.95 -4.29
C LEU A 233 0.02 -16.09 -4.27
N ARG A 234 -0.42 -17.27 -4.74
CA ARG A 234 0.48 -18.42 -4.85
C ARG A 234 1.61 -18.09 -5.82
N MET A 235 1.28 -17.47 -6.95
CA MET A 235 2.28 -17.05 -7.93
C MET A 235 3.23 -15.98 -7.38
N MET A 236 2.71 -15.01 -6.64
CA MET A 236 3.56 -14.04 -5.91
C MET A 236 4.47 -14.72 -4.89
N ALA A 237 3.93 -15.60 -4.03
CA ALA A 237 4.67 -16.25 -2.96
C ALA A 237 5.75 -17.23 -3.44
N LEU A 238 5.55 -17.84 -4.61
CA LEU A 238 6.52 -18.71 -5.26
C LEU A 238 7.49 -17.94 -6.18
N GLY A 239 7.09 -16.75 -6.64
CA GLY A 239 7.87 -15.87 -7.51
C GLY A 239 9.05 -15.21 -6.80
N GLY A 240 9.83 -14.46 -7.56
CA GLY A 240 11.01 -13.73 -7.08
C GLY A 240 10.67 -12.37 -6.49
N ILE A 241 9.41 -11.93 -6.64
CA ILE A 241 8.85 -10.84 -5.83
C ILE A 241 8.86 -11.18 -4.33
N HIS A 242 8.78 -12.47 -3.96
CA HIS A 242 8.97 -12.91 -2.57
C HIS A 242 10.46 -13.11 -2.27
N ASP A 243 10.96 -12.48 -1.21
CA ASP A 243 12.36 -12.63 -0.82
C ASP A 243 12.59 -13.91 -0.02
N HIS A 244 12.94 -14.98 -0.73
CA HIS A 244 13.22 -16.31 -0.15
C HIS A 244 14.42 -16.38 0.82
N ILE A 245 15.18 -15.28 1.00
CA ILE A 245 16.33 -15.20 1.92
C ILE A 245 16.02 -14.37 3.16
N ALA A 246 15.46 -13.18 2.95
CA ALA A 246 15.23 -12.20 4.00
C ALA A 246 13.75 -11.86 4.20
N GLN A 247 12.84 -12.70 3.72
CA GLN A 247 11.40 -12.63 3.99
C GLN A 247 10.72 -11.37 3.45
N GLY A 248 9.40 -11.41 3.33
CA GLY A 248 8.59 -10.30 2.82
C GLY A 248 8.67 -10.11 1.30
N PHE A 249 7.81 -9.22 0.79
CA PHE A 249 7.67 -8.97 -0.64
C PHE A 249 8.40 -7.70 -1.09
N HIS A 250 8.96 -7.78 -2.28
CA HIS A 250 9.37 -6.64 -3.07
C HIS A 250 8.15 -5.89 -3.62
N ARG A 251 8.32 -4.61 -3.91
CA ARG A 251 7.23 -3.68 -4.22
C ARG A 251 6.44 -4.08 -5.47
N TYR A 252 7.14 -4.53 -6.51
CA TYR A 252 6.54 -4.98 -7.76
C TYR A 252 7.51 -5.87 -8.53
N SER A 253 6.98 -6.59 -9.52
CA SER A 253 7.76 -7.34 -10.51
C SER A 253 7.88 -6.55 -11.80
N THR A 254 9.08 -6.49 -12.39
CA THR A 254 9.29 -5.86 -13.71
C THR A 254 8.81 -6.73 -14.86
N ASP A 255 8.45 -7.99 -14.60
CA ASP A 255 7.86 -8.92 -15.55
C ASP A 255 6.47 -9.40 -15.13
N SER A 256 5.79 -10.09 -16.04
CA SER A 256 4.47 -10.69 -15.80
C SER A 256 4.53 -11.97 -14.96
N SER A 257 5.66 -12.64 -14.85
CA SER A 257 5.79 -13.93 -14.16
C SER A 257 6.03 -13.83 -12.64
N TRP A 258 6.00 -12.61 -12.08
CA TRP A 258 6.42 -12.33 -10.70
C TRP A 258 7.87 -12.74 -10.41
N HIS A 259 8.72 -12.85 -11.44
CA HIS A 259 10.09 -13.39 -11.31
C HIS A 259 11.08 -12.30 -10.94
N VAL A 260 11.13 -11.19 -11.68
CA VAL A 260 12.16 -10.16 -11.48
C VAL A 260 11.65 -9.02 -10.61
N PRO A 261 12.07 -8.92 -9.34
CA PRO A 261 11.61 -7.87 -8.44
C PRO A 261 12.26 -6.54 -8.75
N HIS A 262 11.51 -5.47 -8.52
CA HIS A 262 12.10 -4.19 -8.16
C HIS A 262 12.42 -4.22 -6.66
N PHE A 263 13.71 -4.19 -6.30
CA PHE A 263 14.23 -4.57 -4.98
C PHE A 263 13.87 -3.67 -3.77
N GLU A 264 12.99 -2.71 -3.97
CA GLU A 264 12.33 -1.94 -2.92
C GLU A 264 11.34 -2.85 -2.16
N LYS A 265 11.28 -2.76 -0.83
CA LYS A 265 10.27 -3.47 -0.04
C LYS A 265 9.47 -2.50 0.80
N MET A 266 8.17 -2.60 0.69
CA MET A 266 7.21 -1.85 1.48
C MET A 266 6.52 -2.79 2.47
N CYS A 267 5.84 -2.18 3.44
CA CYS A 267 4.96 -2.88 4.35
C CYS A 267 3.65 -3.28 3.63
N ASP A 268 3.71 -4.23 2.71
CA ASP A 268 2.52 -4.72 2.01
C ASP A 268 1.96 -5.98 2.69
N LEU A 269 0.86 -5.82 3.42
CA LEU A 269 0.31 -6.80 4.37
C LEU A 269 -0.71 -7.75 3.76
N CYS A 270 -0.81 -7.80 2.42
CA CYS A 270 -1.73 -8.65 1.69
C CYS A 270 -1.82 -10.07 2.29
N ALA A 271 -0.67 -10.71 2.50
CA ALA A 271 -0.55 -12.17 2.68
C ALA A 271 -1.41 -12.75 3.81
N PHE A 272 -1.75 -11.97 4.84
CA PHE A 272 -2.44 -12.47 6.02
C PHE A 272 -3.93 -12.82 5.78
N LEU A 273 -4.68 -11.98 5.05
CA LEU A 273 -6.14 -12.16 4.87
C LEU A 273 -6.50 -13.52 4.23
N PHE A 274 -5.55 -14.15 3.54
CA PHE A 274 -5.78 -15.31 2.69
C PHE A 274 -5.75 -16.66 3.42
N PHE A 275 -5.04 -16.77 4.55
CA PHE A 275 -5.13 -17.99 5.36
C PHE A 275 -6.53 -18.18 5.92
N GLN A 276 -7.17 -17.10 6.39
CA GLN A 276 -8.52 -17.16 6.97
C GLN A 276 -9.58 -17.66 5.97
N VAL A 277 -9.39 -17.36 4.68
CA VAL A 277 -10.35 -17.70 3.63
C VAL A 277 -10.08 -19.09 3.04
N SER A 278 -8.81 -19.43 2.80
CA SER A 278 -8.45 -20.69 2.15
C SER A 278 -8.35 -21.88 3.11
N GLY A 279 -7.97 -21.63 4.38
CA GLY A 279 -7.58 -22.69 5.32
C GLY A 279 -6.27 -23.39 4.98
N GLU A 280 -5.53 -22.93 3.96
CA GLU A 280 -4.30 -23.58 3.52
C GLU A 280 -3.08 -23.11 4.32
N GLN A 281 -2.40 -24.04 5.01
CA GLN A 281 -1.20 -23.75 5.81
C GLN A 281 -0.13 -22.97 5.04
N PHE A 282 -0.04 -23.16 3.72
CA PHE A 282 0.88 -22.42 2.85
C PHE A 282 0.75 -20.89 3.04
N PHE A 283 -0.46 -20.35 3.04
CA PHE A 283 -0.66 -18.90 3.20
C PHE A 283 -0.39 -18.43 4.63
N ALA A 284 -0.62 -19.26 5.65
CA ALA A 284 -0.25 -18.94 7.03
C ALA A 284 1.27 -18.75 7.17
N GLU A 285 2.07 -19.63 6.56
CA GLU A 285 3.52 -19.53 6.61
C GLU A 285 4.03 -18.30 5.84
N VAL A 286 3.43 -17.96 4.70
CA VAL A 286 3.74 -16.71 3.97
C VAL A 286 3.36 -15.48 4.80
N ALA A 287 2.24 -15.50 5.51
CA ALA A 287 1.84 -14.40 6.39
C ALA A 287 2.82 -14.22 7.57
N LYS A 288 3.24 -15.31 8.21
CA LYS A 288 4.27 -15.28 9.25
C LYS A 288 5.60 -14.76 8.71
N ASP A 289 5.99 -15.19 7.51
CA ASP A 289 7.20 -14.72 6.82
C ASP A 289 7.21 -13.19 6.70
N VAL A 290 6.11 -12.61 6.19
CA VAL A 290 5.95 -11.16 6.09
C VAL A 290 6.01 -10.48 7.47
N LEU A 291 5.28 -10.99 8.47
CA LEU A 291 5.30 -10.41 9.81
C LEU A 291 6.67 -10.50 10.48
N LEU A 292 7.46 -11.54 10.20
CA LEU A 292 8.83 -11.69 10.69
C LEU A 292 9.77 -10.67 10.05
N TYR A 293 9.66 -10.45 8.74
CA TYR A 293 10.37 -9.38 8.04
C TYR A 293 10.06 -8.02 8.68
N VAL A 294 8.77 -7.70 8.81
CA VAL A 294 8.32 -6.41 9.36
C VAL A 294 8.77 -6.24 10.82
N SER A 295 8.68 -7.29 11.64
CA SER A 295 9.14 -7.27 13.04
C SER A 295 10.66 -7.09 13.17
N ARG A 296 11.45 -7.61 12.23
CA ARG A 296 12.91 -7.62 12.30
C ARG A 296 13.54 -6.36 11.71
N ASP A 297 13.01 -5.91 10.57
CA ASP A 297 13.67 -4.93 9.71
C ASP A 297 12.97 -3.57 9.70
N LEU A 298 11.64 -3.55 9.89
CA LEU A 298 10.86 -2.30 9.91
C LEU A 298 10.50 -1.85 11.33
N SER A 299 10.64 -2.70 12.35
CA SER A 299 10.44 -2.26 13.74
C SER A 299 11.67 -1.52 14.30
N ASP A 300 11.43 -0.43 15.01
CA ASP A 300 12.41 0.14 15.93
C ASP A 300 12.69 -0.84 17.08
N LYS A 301 13.96 -0.95 17.47
CA LYS A 301 14.40 -1.93 18.47
C LYS A 301 14.11 -1.49 19.90
N VAL A 302 13.92 -0.20 20.15
CA VAL A 302 13.66 0.36 21.48
C VAL A 302 12.16 0.39 21.73
N SER A 303 11.38 0.79 20.73
CA SER A 303 9.95 0.96 20.87
C SER A 303 9.12 -0.20 20.32
N LEU A 304 9.68 -1.07 19.44
CA LEU A 304 8.99 -2.13 18.71
C LEU A 304 8.00 -1.63 17.63
N HIS A 305 8.09 -0.35 17.22
CA HIS A 305 7.15 0.30 16.28
C HIS A 305 7.67 0.46 14.86
N PHE A 306 6.77 0.56 13.89
CA PHE A 306 7.11 0.42 12.48
C PHE A 306 7.57 1.74 11.86
N CYS A 307 8.84 1.74 11.47
CA CYS A 307 9.46 2.64 10.51
C CYS A 307 9.06 2.22 9.08
N VAL A 308 8.90 3.20 8.21
CA VAL A 308 8.49 3.00 6.81
C VAL A 308 9.69 2.52 5.97
N ASP A 309 9.43 1.56 5.09
CA ASP A 309 10.27 1.16 3.96
C ASP A 309 11.74 0.78 4.21
N LEU A 310 12.10 -0.38 3.69
CA LEU A 310 13.49 -0.79 3.56
C LEU A 310 13.71 -1.22 2.12
N ILE A 311 14.49 -0.47 1.35
CA ILE A 311 14.99 -1.04 0.10
C ILE A 311 15.93 -2.18 0.53
N VAL A 312 15.91 -3.36 -0.10
CA VAL A 312 16.95 -4.37 0.12
C VAL A 312 17.26 -5.07 -1.18
N SER A 313 18.39 -4.71 -1.80
CA SER A 313 18.86 -5.38 -3.02
C SER A 313 19.58 -6.69 -2.69
N VAL A 314 18.98 -7.81 -3.08
CA VAL A 314 19.71 -9.07 -3.19
C VAL A 314 19.48 -9.75 -4.51
N THR A 315 20.52 -9.65 -5.32
CA THR A 315 20.69 -10.48 -6.50
C THR A 315 21.87 -11.43 -6.31
N ILE A 316 21.78 -12.67 -6.78
CA ILE A 316 22.84 -13.69 -6.65
C ILE A 316 23.51 -13.88 -8.01
N ASN A 317 24.85 -13.89 -8.09
CA ASN A 317 25.54 -14.29 -9.33
C ASN A 317 25.35 -15.79 -9.61
N MET A 318 24.52 -16.16 -10.59
CA MET A 318 24.47 -17.51 -11.18
C MET A 318 24.25 -17.38 -12.69
N LYS A 319 24.88 -18.28 -13.47
CA LYS A 319 25.02 -18.23 -14.95
C LYS A 319 23.74 -18.25 -15.80
N ASN A 320 22.55 -18.17 -15.22
CA ASN A 320 21.29 -18.12 -15.97
C ASN A 320 20.66 -16.74 -15.78
N ALA A 321 20.73 -15.91 -16.82
CA ALA A 321 20.13 -14.58 -16.85
C ALA A 321 18.61 -14.67 -16.63
N ALA A 322 18.06 -13.72 -15.88
CA ALA A 322 16.65 -13.44 -15.95
C ALA A 322 16.26 -13.15 -17.42
N VAL A 323 15.18 -13.75 -17.90
CA VAL A 323 14.71 -13.58 -19.29
C VAL A 323 14.26 -12.13 -19.54
N SER A 324 13.90 -11.41 -18.48
CA SER A 324 13.51 -10.00 -18.49
C SER A 324 14.38 -9.20 -17.51
N ASP A 325 15.47 -8.59 -17.98
CA ASP A 325 16.29 -7.65 -17.20
C ASP A 325 16.29 -6.30 -17.92
N PRO A 326 15.19 -5.52 -17.83
CA PRO A 326 15.01 -4.30 -18.62
C PRO A 326 16.06 -3.22 -18.32
N HIS A 327 16.78 -3.33 -17.20
CA HIS A 327 17.79 -2.37 -16.76
C HIS A 327 19.23 -2.91 -16.87
N GLY A 328 19.42 -4.17 -17.23
CA GLY A 328 20.74 -4.80 -17.34
C GLY A 328 21.45 -4.99 -15.99
N GLU A 329 20.73 -4.89 -14.88
CA GLU A 329 21.27 -4.92 -13.52
C GLU A 329 21.57 -6.34 -13.03
N LEU A 330 20.98 -7.34 -13.68
CA LEU A 330 21.02 -8.75 -13.30
C LEU A 330 21.87 -9.58 -14.27
N GLN A 331 22.72 -8.95 -15.07
CA GLN A 331 23.66 -9.68 -15.93
C GLN A 331 24.58 -10.58 -15.10
N GLY A 332 24.58 -11.88 -15.45
CA GLY A 332 25.32 -12.92 -14.70
C GLY A 332 24.67 -13.32 -13.38
N GLN A 333 23.50 -12.76 -13.07
CA GLN A 333 22.80 -12.92 -11.81
C GLN A 333 21.45 -13.63 -11.98
N ASN A 334 20.93 -14.17 -10.89
CA ASN A 334 19.72 -14.96 -10.80
C ASN A 334 18.91 -14.52 -9.57
N VAL A 335 17.59 -14.62 -9.71
CA VAL A 335 16.60 -14.33 -8.68
C VAL A 335 15.98 -15.66 -8.24
N LEU A 336 15.97 -15.90 -6.94
CA LEU A 336 15.42 -17.14 -6.38
C LEU A 336 13.92 -17.18 -6.55
N ILE A 337 13.43 -18.35 -6.97
CA ILE A 337 12.01 -18.68 -7.13
C ILE A 337 11.80 -20.14 -6.75
N VAL A 338 10.56 -20.49 -6.41
CA VAL A 338 10.15 -21.87 -6.17
C VAL A 338 9.35 -22.36 -7.37
N ARG A 339 9.97 -23.19 -8.22
CA ARG A 339 9.29 -23.78 -9.39
C ARG A 339 8.58 -25.10 -9.11
N TYR A 340 9.10 -25.88 -8.17
CA TYR A 340 8.61 -27.21 -7.86
C TYR A 340 8.54 -27.39 -6.35
N SER A 341 7.63 -28.25 -5.89
CA SER A 341 7.53 -28.60 -4.48
C SER A 341 8.79 -29.34 -4.01
N VAL A 342 8.97 -29.42 -2.68
CA VAL A 342 10.09 -30.14 -2.08
C VAL A 342 10.03 -31.63 -2.44
N GLU A 343 8.83 -32.20 -2.52
CA GLU A 343 8.57 -33.59 -2.90
C GLU A 343 8.96 -33.87 -4.35
N LEU A 344 8.57 -32.99 -5.28
CA LEU A 344 8.96 -33.12 -6.69
C LEU A 344 10.47 -32.93 -6.88
N THR A 345 11.08 -32.04 -6.10
CA THR A 345 12.53 -31.84 -6.10
C THR A 345 13.26 -33.07 -5.57
N ALA A 346 12.80 -33.63 -4.45
CA ALA A 346 13.31 -34.86 -3.87
C ALA A 346 13.26 -36.02 -4.88
N ALA A 347 12.10 -36.22 -5.51
CA ALA A 347 11.91 -37.24 -6.54
C ALA A 347 12.83 -37.05 -7.75
N ARG A 348 12.94 -35.81 -8.27
CA ARG A 348 13.79 -35.50 -9.43
C ARG A 348 15.27 -35.80 -9.19
N PHE A 349 15.76 -35.53 -7.99
CA PHE A 349 17.18 -35.71 -7.64
C PHE A 349 17.49 -37.03 -6.94
N GLY A 350 16.48 -37.89 -6.70
CA GLY A 350 16.67 -39.18 -6.03
C GLY A 350 17.16 -39.06 -4.59
N ILE A 351 16.75 -38.00 -3.88
CA ILE A 351 17.11 -37.73 -2.47
C ILE A 351 15.83 -37.62 -1.63
N THR A 352 15.95 -37.70 -0.30
CA THR A 352 14.78 -37.57 0.59
C THR A 352 14.33 -36.11 0.73
N VAL A 353 13.08 -35.89 1.11
CA VAL A 353 12.51 -34.56 1.38
C VAL A 353 13.30 -33.85 2.48
N GLU A 354 13.71 -34.58 3.52
CA GLU A 354 14.55 -34.07 4.60
C GLU A 354 15.89 -33.58 4.04
N LYS A 355 16.49 -34.34 3.11
CA LYS A 355 17.75 -33.94 2.51
C LYS A 355 17.63 -32.68 1.65
N VAL A 356 16.54 -32.54 0.89
CA VAL A 356 16.26 -31.30 0.15
C VAL A 356 16.15 -30.12 1.13
N ASN A 357 15.39 -30.28 2.21
CA ASN A 357 15.20 -29.23 3.22
C ASN A 357 16.52 -28.83 3.90
N GLU A 358 17.39 -29.79 4.24
CA GLU A 358 18.74 -29.51 4.76
C GLU A 358 19.58 -28.70 3.78
N LEU A 359 19.57 -29.07 2.50
CA LEU A 359 20.34 -28.39 1.45
C LEU A 359 19.82 -26.96 1.23
N LEU A 360 18.50 -26.78 1.18
CA LEU A 360 17.88 -25.46 1.05
C LEU A 360 18.18 -24.58 2.26
N ALA A 361 18.11 -25.12 3.49
CA ALA A 361 18.46 -24.38 4.70
C ALA A 361 19.93 -23.95 4.70
N SER A 362 20.85 -24.86 4.31
CA SER A 362 22.28 -24.54 4.17
C SER A 362 22.52 -23.47 3.11
N ALA A 363 21.85 -23.56 1.96
CA ALA A 363 21.96 -22.58 0.88
C ALA A 363 21.46 -21.20 1.32
N ARG A 364 20.27 -21.13 1.95
CA ARG A 364 19.73 -19.89 2.52
C ARG A 364 20.67 -19.27 3.55
N ALA A 365 21.24 -20.07 4.45
CA ALA A 365 22.18 -19.57 5.46
C ALA A 365 23.45 -18.96 4.83
N LYS A 366 24.04 -19.63 3.82
CA LYS A 366 25.21 -19.11 3.09
C LYS A 366 24.87 -17.80 2.37
N MET A 367 23.72 -17.74 1.70
CA MET A 367 23.27 -16.52 1.00
C MET A 367 22.96 -15.38 1.98
N ALA A 368 22.40 -15.67 3.15
CA ALA A 368 22.16 -14.68 4.19
C ALA A 368 23.46 -14.09 4.75
N VAL A 369 24.54 -14.87 4.86
CA VAL A 369 25.87 -14.36 5.27
C VAL A 369 26.41 -13.38 4.23
N VAL A 370 26.36 -13.73 2.94
CA VAL A 370 26.81 -12.85 1.86
C VAL A 370 25.92 -11.60 1.75
N ARG A 371 24.62 -11.71 2.01
CA ARG A 371 23.70 -10.56 2.03
C ARG A 371 24.10 -9.53 3.09
N LYS A 372 24.55 -9.98 4.28
CA LYS A 372 24.93 -9.09 5.38
C LYS A 372 26.11 -8.17 5.06
N SER A 373 26.99 -8.52 4.11
CA SER A 373 28.11 -7.66 3.71
C SER A 373 27.73 -6.57 2.72
N ARG A 374 26.50 -6.59 2.18
CA ARG A 374 26.03 -5.56 1.24
C ARG A 374 25.57 -4.32 2.02
N PRO A 375 25.78 -3.11 1.46
CA PRO A 375 25.21 -1.90 2.04
C PRO A 375 23.71 -2.08 2.24
N ARG A 376 23.25 -1.87 3.48
CA ARG A 376 21.82 -1.79 3.75
C ARG A 376 21.31 -0.50 3.10
N PRO A 377 20.23 -0.58 2.34
CA PRO A 377 19.62 0.64 1.85
C PRO A 377 19.00 1.47 2.97
N HIS A 378 18.63 2.69 2.61
CA HIS A 378 18.03 3.63 3.54
C HIS A 378 16.71 3.06 4.12
N LEU A 379 16.51 3.26 5.42
CA LEU A 379 15.28 2.96 6.15
C LEU A 379 14.65 4.31 6.51
N ASP A 380 13.40 4.52 6.13
CA ASP A 380 12.70 5.72 6.54
C ASP A 380 12.33 5.62 8.03
N THR A 381 12.83 6.53 8.86
CA THR A 381 12.56 6.49 10.30
C THR A 381 11.16 6.98 10.68
N LYS A 382 10.37 7.51 9.73
CA LYS A 382 8.99 7.93 9.97
C LYS A 382 8.12 6.76 10.38
N MET A 383 7.31 6.99 11.40
CA MET A 383 6.27 6.07 11.86
C MET A 383 4.91 6.69 11.55
N LEU A 384 4.23 6.19 10.52
CA LEU A 384 2.96 6.71 10.04
C LEU A 384 1.79 6.06 10.78
N ALA A 385 0.78 6.85 11.15
CA ALA A 385 -0.38 6.37 11.88
C ALA A 385 -1.19 5.34 11.08
N SER A 386 -1.46 5.61 9.80
CA SER A 386 -2.18 4.67 8.92
C SER A 386 -1.47 3.33 8.73
N TRP A 387 -0.13 3.33 8.61
CA TRP A 387 0.65 2.09 8.44
C TRP A 387 0.70 1.28 9.73
N ASN A 388 0.85 1.94 10.87
CA ASN A 388 0.79 1.28 12.17
C ASN A 388 -0.63 0.72 12.45
N GLY A 389 -1.69 1.37 11.97
CA GLY A 389 -3.06 0.83 11.99
C GLY A 389 -3.22 -0.45 11.16
N LEU A 390 -2.65 -0.50 9.96
CA LEU A 390 -2.63 -1.73 9.16
C LEU A 390 -1.81 -2.85 9.82
N MET A 391 -0.65 -2.51 10.40
CA MET A 391 0.17 -3.48 11.13
C MET A 391 -0.54 -4.04 12.35
N LEU A 392 -1.19 -3.18 13.12
CA LEU A 392 -2.01 -3.54 14.26
C LEU A 392 -3.06 -4.61 13.86
N SER A 393 -3.82 -4.35 12.79
CA SER A 393 -4.78 -5.31 12.22
C SER A 393 -4.11 -6.64 11.85
N ALA A 394 -2.98 -6.59 11.14
CA ALA A 394 -2.28 -7.78 10.68
C ALA A 394 -1.80 -8.66 11.86
N TYR A 395 -1.15 -8.08 12.88
CA TYR A 395 -0.72 -8.86 14.05
C TYR A 395 -1.88 -9.42 14.85
N ALA A 396 -2.92 -8.61 15.09
CA ALA A 396 -4.09 -9.03 15.85
C ALA A 396 -4.76 -10.24 15.18
N ARG A 397 -5.02 -10.14 13.88
CA ARG A 397 -5.72 -11.20 13.16
C ARG A 397 -4.84 -12.43 12.90
N VAL A 398 -3.58 -12.28 12.49
CA VAL A 398 -2.68 -13.44 12.33
C VAL A 398 -2.51 -14.15 13.67
N GLY A 399 -2.24 -13.39 14.74
CA GLY A 399 -2.04 -13.94 16.08
C GLY A 399 -3.27 -14.69 16.57
N ALA A 400 -4.46 -14.12 16.42
CA ALA A 400 -5.72 -14.77 16.80
C ALA A 400 -5.97 -16.06 16.01
N VAL A 401 -5.76 -16.04 14.70
CA VAL A 401 -6.06 -17.18 13.82
C VAL A 401 -5.07 -18.33 14.01
N LEU A 402 -3.80 -18.02 14.24
CA LEU A 402 -2.75 -19.03 14.42
C LEU A 402 -2.57 -19.44 15.88
N GLY A 403 -3.30 -18.81 16.80
CA GLY A 403 -3.14 -19.02 18.24
C GLY A 403 -1.78 -18.56 18.78
N ASP A 404 -1.15 -17.60 18.09
CA ASP A 404 0.17 -17.08 18.43
C ASP A 404 0.04 -15.85 19.33
N LYS A 405 0.27 -16.05 20.64
CA LYS A 405 0.14 -15.00 21.65
C LYS A 405 1.16 -13.88 21.49
N ASP A 406 2.36 -14.18 21.00
CA ASP A 406 3.42 -13.18 20.85
C ASP A 406 3.04 -12.15 19.77
N LEU A 407 2.36 -12.61 18.71
CA LEU A 407 1.80 -11.72 17.69
C LEU A 407 0.67 -10.86 18.25
N VAL A 408 -0.24 -11.43 19.04
CA VAL A 408 -1.32 -10.65 19.69
C VAL A 408 -0.77 -9.61 20.66
N GLU A 409 0.21 -9.98 21.49
CA GLU A 409 0.88 -9.04 22.41
C GLU A 409 1.60 -7.90 21.66
N ARG A 410 2.16 -8.20 20.49
CA ARG A 410 2.74 -7.16 19.62
C ARG A 410 1.66 -6.23 19.06
N ALA A 411 0.48 -6.74 18.72
CA ALA A 411 -0.66 -5.91 18.32
C ALA A 411 -1.08 -4.97 19.46
N VAL A 412 -1.19 -5.48 20.69
CA VAL A 412 -1.49 -4.66 21.88
C VAL A 412 -0.49 -3.52 22.05
N LYS A 413 0.82 -3.79 21.90
CA LYS A 413 1.87 -2.75 21.97
C LYS A 413 1.71 -1.69 20.89
N ALA A 414 1.41 -2.09 19.66
CA ALA A 414 1.16 -1.15 18.56
C ALA A 414 -0.06 -0.25 18.83
N GLY A 415 -1.14 -0.81 19.38
CA GLY A 415 -2.32 -0.05 19.79
C GLY A 415 -2.01 0.96 20.89
N GLY A 416 -1.22 0.55 21.90
CA GLY A 416 -0.74 1.44 22.96
C GLY A 416 0.08 2.62 22.42
N PHE A 417 1.00 2.37 21.49
CA PHE A 417 1.81 3.41 20.88
C PHE A 417 1.02 4.43 20.07
N LEU A 418 0.08 3.96 19.25
CA LEU A 418 -0.81 4.87 18.51
C LEU A 418 -1.53 5.82 19.49
N LYS A 419 -1.98 5.29 20.63
CA LYS A 419 -2.68 6.05 21.67
C LYS A 419 -1.78 6.98 22.47
N GLU A 420 -0.53 6.58 22.71
CA GLU A 420 0.42 7.35 23.52
C GLU A 420 1.11 8.46 22.73
N HIS A 421 1.49 8.19 21.48
CA HIS A 421 2.38 9.07 20.71
C HIS A 421 1.73 9.74 19.50
N LEU A 422 0.66 9.15 18.95
CA LEU A 422 0.02 9.66 17.74
C LEU A 422 -1.40 10.19 17.99
N TRP A 423 -1.92 10.09 19.21
CA TRP A 423 -3.18 10.72 19.60
C TRP A 423 -2.92 12.00 20.38
N ASP A 424 -3.29 13.15 19.81
CA ASP A 424 -3.33 14.42 20.53
C ASP A 424 -4.65 14.55 21.28
N ALA A 425 -4.62 14.25 22.59
CA ALA A 425 -5.80 14.36 23.45
C ALA A 425 -6.32 15.79 23.62
N LYS A 426 -5.50 16.83 23.41
CA LYS A 426 -5.93 18.24 23.54
C LYS A 426 -6.71 18.69 22.31
N GLN A 427 -6.21 18.35 21.12
CA GLN A 427 -6.87 18.68 19.85
C GLN A 427 -7.93 17.64 19.45
N GLN A 428 -7.94 16.51 20.15
CA GLN A 428 -8.70 15.31 19.81
C GLN A 428 -8.45 14.90 18.36
N THR A 429 -7.19 14.82 17.95
CA THR A 429 -6.81 14.46 16.59
C THR A 429 -5.70 13.43 16.58
N ILE A 430 -5.75 12.52 15.62
CA ILE A 430 -4.59 11.71 15.27
C ILE A 430 -3.56 12.61 14.59
N LEU A 431 -2.29 12.43 14.94
CA LEU A 431 -1.14 13.02 14.27
C LEU A 431 -0.69 12.07 13.16
N ARG A 432 -0.26 12.62 12.02
CA ARG A 432 0.11 11.82 10.86
C ARG A 432 1.31 10.93 11.11
N SER A 433 2.36 11.49 11.71
CA SER A 433 3.64 10.82 11.86
C SER A 433 4.37 11.24 13.12
N CYS A 434 5.23 10.34 13.60
CA CYS A 434 6.31 10.67 14.52
C CYS A 434 7.61 10.06 14.03
N TYR A 435 8.73 10.53 14.56
CA TYR A 435 10.08 10.18 14.14
C TYR A 435 10.85 9.51 15.27
N ARG A 436 11.78 8.64 14.89
CA ARG A 436 12.65 7.95 15.84
C ARG A 436 13.58 8.95 16.54
N GLY A 437 13.52 9.00 17.88
CA GLY A 437 14.40 9.78 18.76
C GLY A 437 14.30 9.31 20.21
N ASP A 438 15.15 9.82 21.11
CA ASP A 438 15.21 9.38 22.52
C ASP A 438 13.86 9.54 23.27
N GLN A 439 13.00 10.46 22.81
CA GLN A 439 11.65 10.70 23.36
C GLN A 439 10.53 10.48 22.33
N MET A 440 10.81 9.89 21.17
CA MET A 440 9.94 9.92 19.98
C MET A 440 9.64 11.37 19.57
N GLU A 441 10.50 11.93 18.71
CA GLU A 441 10.32 13.30 18.23
C GLU A 441 9.11 13.33 17.30
N VAL A 442 8.04 13.98 17.74
CA VAL A 442 6.85 14.18 16.91
C VAL A 442 7.17 15.28 15.89
N SER A 443 6.97 14.99 14.60
CA SER A 443 7.13 15.97 13.51
C SER A 443 6.30 17.22 13.78
N PRO A 444 6.60 18.39 13.19
CA PRO A 444 5.65 19.50 13.13
C PRO A 444 4.23 19.01 12.75
N SER A 445 3.31 19.17 13.70
CA SER A 445 1.83 19.19 13.68
C SER A 445 1.08 18.97 12.34
N ILE A 446 1.38 17.92 11.58
CA ILE A 446 0.48 17.46 10.50
C ILE A 446 -0.59 16.57 11.13
N SER A 447 -1.83 17.05 11.11
CA SER A 447 -3.01 16.26 11.49
C SER A 447 -3.16 15.05 10.57
N GLY A 448 -3.62 13.94 11.14
CA GLY A 448 -3.91 12.72 10.41
C GLY A 448 -5.03 12.92 9.39
N PHE A 449 -4.94 12.17 8.31
CA PHE A 449 -5.89 12.13 7.20
C PHE A 449 -6.94 11.04 7.44
N LEU A 450 -7.94 10.97 6.57
CA LEU A 450 -9.00 9.95 6.63
C LEU A 450 -8.42 8.51 6.74
N ASP A 451 -7.33 8.21 6.04
CA ASP A 451 -6.63 6.92 6.08
C ASP A 451 -6.06 6.58 7.44
N ASP A 452 -5.55 7.57 8.19
CA ASP A 452 -5.01 7.37 9.52
C ASP A 452 -6.10 6.87 10.47
N TYR A 453 -7.27 7.52 10.45
CA TYR A 453 -8.41 7.09 11.26
C TYR A 453 -8.93 5.73 10.81
N ALA A 454 -9.22 5.57 9.51
CA ALA A 454 -9.86 4.35 9.02
C ALA A 454 -9.04 3.07 9.30
N PHE A 455 -7.71 3.14 9.12
CA PHE A 455 -6.85 1.97 9.35
C PHE A 455 -6.59 1.72 10.83
N ILE A 456 -6.52 2.76 11.67
CA ILE A 456 -6.44 2.58 13.13
C ILE A 456 -7.74 1.97 13.66
N ILE A 457 -8.91 2.50 13.27
CA ILE A 457 -10.21 1.98 13.68
C ILE A 457 -10.33 0.49 13.29
N CYS A 458 -9.99 0.15 12.05
CA CYS A 458 -9.97 -1.25 11.59
C CYS A 458 -9.07 -2.13 12.48
N GLY A 459 -7.82 -1.70 12.72
CA GLY A 459 -6.89 -2.44 13.56
C GLY A 459 -7.33 -2.57 15.02
N LEU A 460 -8.01 -1.55 15.58
CA LEU A 460 -8.54 -1.59 16.94
C LEU A 460 -9.71 -2.56 17.08
N LEU A 461 -10.56 -2.67 16.07
CA LEU A 461 -11.63 -3.67 16.05
C LEU A 461 -11.07 -5.09 15.97
N ASP A 462 -10.09 -5.30 15.09
CA ASP A 462 -9.38 -6.58 15.02
C ASP A 462 -8.66 -6.92 16.33
N LEU A 463 -8.07 -5.92 17.00
CA LEU A 463 -7.43 -6.10 18.31
C LEU A 463 -8.45 -6.42 19.40
N TYR A 464 -9.60 -5.75 19.40
CA TYR A 464 -10.71 -6.08 20.30
C TYR A 464 -11.16 -7.52 20.09
N GLU A 465 -11.31 -7.98 18.85
CA GLU A 465 -11.69 -9.38 18.59
C GLU A 465 -10.63 -10.38 19.05
N ALA A 466 -9.35 -10.06 18.86
CA ALA A 466 -8.25 -10.91 19.27
C ALA A 466 -8.07 -11.00 20.81
N THR A 467 -8.46 -9.96 21.54
CA THR A 467 -8.16 -9.82 22.98
C THR A 467 -9.38 -9.78 23.90
N LEU A 468 -10.55 -9.43 23.35
CA LEU A 468 -11.79 -9.11 24.05
C LEU A 468 -11.67 -7.96 25.08
N GLN A 469 -10.63 -7.13 24.98
CA GLN A 469 -10.44 -5.96 25.85
C GLN A 469 -11.25 -4.78 25.34
N THR A 470 -12.30 -4.39 26.07
CA THR A 470 -13.30 -3.41 25.62
C THR A 470 -12.75 -2.00 25.42
N GLU A 471 -11.61 -1.67 26.02
CA GLU A 471 -10.93 -0.38 25.83
C GLU A 471 -10.54 -0.08 24.37
N TRP A 472 -10.21 -1.11 23.58
CA TRP A 472 -9.88 -0.95 22.17
C TRP A 472 -11.14 -0.62 21.34
N LEU A 473 -12.26 -1.27 21.65
CA LEU A 473 -13.54 -0.99 21.01
C LEU A 473 -14.03 0.43 21.33
N GLN A 474 -13.92 0.86 22.59
CA GLN A 474 -14.29 2.21 23.01
C GLN A 474 -13.46 3.26 22.28
N TRP A 475 -12.15 3.06 22.16
CA TRP A 475 -11.30 3.99 21.45
C TRP A 475 -11.57 4.00 19.94
N ALA A 476 -11.87 2.85 19.33
CA ALA A 476 -12.30 2.77 17.94
C ALA A 476 -13.59 3.60 17.69
N GLU A 477 -14.53 3.57 18.62
CA GLU A 477 -15.77 4.36 18.56
C GLU A 477 -15.51 5.87 18.70
N GLU A 478 -14.65 6.27 19.64
CA GLU A 478 -14.22 7.66 19.78
C GLU A 478 -13.58 8.19 18.49
N LEU A 479 -12.68 7.40 17.89
CA LEU A 479 -12.02 7.76 16.64
C LEU A 479 -12.99 7.80 15.46
N GLN A 480 -13.97 6.90 15.37
CA GLN A 480 -15.00 6.93 14.33
C GLN A 480 -15.85 8.20 14.43
N LEU A 481 -16.32 8.55 15.63
CA LEU A 481 -17.08 9.79 15.84
C LEU A 481 -16.26 11.02 15.45
N ARG A 482 -14.97 11.02 15.76
CA ARG A 482 -14.07 12.10 15.36
C ARG A 482 -13.82 12.15 13.85
N GLN A 483 -13.64 11.00 13.21
CA GLN A 483 -13.52 10.87 11.75
C GLN A 483 -14.75 11.46 11.05
N ASP A 484 -15.95 11.20 11.58
CA ASP A 484 -17.20 11.76 11.07
C ASP A 484 -17.21 13.28 11.18
N VAL A 485 -16.86 13.83 12.34
CA VAL A 485 -16.80 15.29 12.54
C VAL A 485 -15.79 15.97 11.60
N LEU A 486 -14.65 15.33 11.35
CA LEU A 486 -13.56 15.93 10.59
C LEU A 486 -13.74 15.83 9.08
N PHE A 487 -14.28 14.71 8.59
CA PHE A 487 -14.17 14.35 7.18
C PHE A 487 -15.50 14.07 6.50
N TRP A 488 -16.60 13.84 7.22
CA TRP A 488 -17.88 13.54 6.58
C TRP A 488 -18.48 14.77 5.88
N ASP A 489 -18.93 14.61 4.64
CA ASP A 489 -19.71 15.64 3.94
C ASP A 489 -21.21 15.39 4.07
N ASP A 490 -21.88 16.17 4.91
CA ASP A 490 -23.35 16.12 5.08
C ASP A 490 -24.15 16.53 3.83
N GLN A 491 -23.55 17.29 2.91
CA GLN A 491 -24.24 17.78 1.71
C GLN A 491 -24.09 16.81 0.54
N GLY A 492 -22.86 16.42 0.21
CA GLY A 492 -22.55 15.59 -0.95
C GLY A 492 -22.32 14.11 -0.63
N GLY A 493 -22.36 13.72 0.65
CA GLY A 493 -22.02 12.37 1.10
C GLY A 493 -20.55 12.00 0.91
N GLY A 494 -20.15 10.88 1.53
CA GLY A 494 -18.77 10.40 1.53
C GLY A 494 -17.86 11.18 2.48
N TYR A 495 -16.60 10.76 2.54
CA TYR A 495 -15.60 11.39 3.40
C TYR A 495 -14.58 12.15 2.57
N PHE A 496 -14.23 13.37 2.95
CA PHE A 496 -13.05 14.07 2.46
C PHE A 496 -11.78 13.30 2.88
N CYS A 497 -10.79 13.27 2.00
CA CYS A 497 -9.51 12.58 2.29
C CYS A 497 -8.68 13.33 3.36
N SER A 498 -8.88 14.64 3.46
CA SER A 498 -8.13 15.60 4.28
C SER A 498 -9.09 16.62 4.89
N ASP A 499 -8.56 17.50 5.74
CA ASP A 499 -9.32 18.62 6.30
C ASP A 499 -9.93 19.48 5.17
N PRO A 500 -11.28 19.56 5.06
CA PRO A 500 -11.94 20.29 3.99
C PRO A 500 -11.72 21.81 4.06
N THR A 501 -11.21 22.31 5.20
CA THR A 501 -10.89 23.72 5.41
C THR A 501 -9.46 24.09 5.00
N ASP A 502 -8.62 23.11 4.65
CA ASP A 502 -7.25 23.36 4.20
C ASP A 502 -7.23 24.03 2.81
N SER A 503 -7.04 25.35 2.80
CA SER A 503 -6.92 26.16 1.59
C SER A 503 -5.63 25.90 0.78
N THR A 504 -4.68 25.15 1.33
CA THR A 504 -3.46 24.77 0.60
C THR A 504 -3.69 23.62 -0.38
N VAL A 505 -4.81 22.91 -0.30
CA VAL A 505 -5.14 21.79 -1.21
C VAL A 505 -6.14 22.27 -2.27
N LEU A 506 -5.75 22.21 -3.55
CA LEU A 506 -6.54 22.73 -4.67
C LEU A 506 -7.92 22.06 -4.81
N LEU A 507 -7.99 20.75 -4.55
CA LEU A 507 -9.17 19.92 -4.74
C LEU A 507 -9.37 19.01 -3.54
N GLN A 508 -10.48 19.19 -2.84
CA GLN A 508 -10.88 18.32 -1.74
C GLN A 508 -11.47 17.03 -2.30
N LEU A 509 -10.61 16.02 -2.44
CA LEU A 509 -11.01 14.71 -2.92
C LEU A 509 -11.79 13.96 -1.85
N LYS A 510 -12.75 13.16 -2.29
CA LYS A 510 -13.54 12.30 -1.43
C LYS A 510 -13.24 10.83 -1.65
N GLU A 511 -13.42 10.05 -0.61
CA GLU A 511 -13.44 8.60 -0.65
C GLU A 511 -14.71 8.04 -0.03
N VAL A 512 -15.08 6.85 -0.50
CA VAL A 512 -16.12 6.04 0.13
C VAL A 512 -15.44 5.16 1.18
N LYS A 513 -15.32 5.68 2.40
CA LYS A 513 -15.01 4.88 3.59
C LYS A 513 -16.27 4.71 4.44
N VAL A 514 -16.35 3.63 5.20
CA VAL A 514 -17.62 3.24 5.82
C VAL A 514 -17.91 4.09 7.06
N LYS A 515 -19.13 4.63 7.11
CA LYS A 515 -19.63 5.49 8.19
C LYS A 515 -19.94 4.78 9.50
N TYR A 516 -19.98 3.45 9.48
CA TYR A 516 -20.22 2.62 10.65
C TYR A 516 -19.39 1.33 10.57
N LEU A 517 -18.14 1.40 11.01
CA LEU A 517 -17.35 0.21 11.32
C LEU A 517 -17.85 -0.48 12.61
N ILE A 518 -18.62 0.22 13.44
CA ILE A 518 -19.09 -0.24 14.75
C ILE A 518 -20.62 -0.18 14.80
N PRO A 519 -21.33 -1.32 14.81
CA PRO A 519 -22.77 -1.32 15.06
C PRO A 519 -23.04 -0.99 16.53
N TYR A 520 -23.62 0.18 16.77
CA TYR A 520 -24.18 0.56 18.08
C TYR A 520 -25.25 -0.46 18.53
N SER A 521 -24.95 -1.18 19.63
CA SER A 521 -25.90 -1.80 20.58
C SER A 521 -26.81 -2.97 20.10
N PRO A 522 -27.05 -4.02 20.94
CA PRO A 522 -27.78 -5.23 20.56
C PRO A 522 -29.30 -5.10 20.34
N ALA A 523 -29.88 -3.90 20.45
CA ALA A 523 -31.34 -3.74 20.59
C ALA A 523 -32.09 -3.37 19.29
N ARG A 524 -31.44 -3.29 18.13
CA ARG A 524 -32.13 -3.03 16.84
C ARG A 524 -31.63 -3.95 15.73
N ILE A 525 -31.88 -5.24 15.90
CA ILE A 525 -31.92 -6.18 14.78
C ILE A 525 -33.30 -6.01 14.12
N LEU A 526 -33.37 -5.22 13.05
CA LEU A 526 -34.40 -5.26 12.00
C LEU A 526 -33.98 -4.31 10.83
N VAL A 527 -33.26 -4.88 9.83
CA VAL A 527 -33.32 -4.72 8.33
C VAL A 527 -33.53 -3.28 7.73
N PRO A 528 -32.92 -2.84 6.58
CA PRO A 528 -32.36 -3.60 5.43
C PRO A 528 -30.92 -3.27 4.97
N THR A 529 -30.38 -4.25 4.24
CA THR A 529 -29.29 -4.24 3.25
C THR A 529 -28.89 -2.86 2.72
N ASP A 530 -27.63 -2.42 2.95
CA ASP A 530 -26.94 -1.45 2.08
C ASP A 530 -25.47 -1.12 2.48
N TRP A 531 -24.56 -1.28 1.49
CA TRP A 531 -23.17 -0.76 1.32
C TRP A 531 -21.93 -1.51 1.88
N LEU A 532 -20.99 -1.74 0.96
CA LEU A 532 -19.78 -2.57 1.00
C LEU A 532 -18.54 -1.81 1.51
N CYS A 533 -17.98 -2.26 2.64
CA CYS A 533 -16.56 -2.64 2.80
C CYS A 533 -16.21 -2.97 4.25
N ALA A 534 -16.89 -2.35 5.23
CA ALA A 534 -16.69 -2.62 6.66
C ALA A 534 -17.79 -3.51 7.26
N THR A 535 -19.02 -3.35 6.79
CA THR A 535 -20.16 -4.22 7.12
C THR A 535 -19.93 -5.68 6.67
N LEU A 536 -19.10 -5.90 5.66
CA LEU A 536 -18.71 -7.24 5.19
C LEU A 536 -17.72 -7.95 6.14
N GLN A 537 -16.87 -7.23 6.87
CA GLN A 537 -16.04 -7.82 7.92
C GLN A 537 -16.93 -8.31 9.08
N THR A 538 -17.79 -7.41 9.58
CA THR A 538 -18.68 -7.69 10.73
C THR A 538 -19.70 -8.82 10.50
N ILE A 539 -20.32 -8.91 9.30
CA ILE A 539 -21.27 -9.99 8.99
C ILE A 539 -20.54 -11.33 8.79
N SER A 540 -19.32 -11.32 8.24
CA SER A 540 -18.49 -12.54 8.15
C SER A 540 -18.09 -13.06 9.54
N GLN A 541 -17.83 -12.17 10.50
CA GLN A 541 -17.44 -12.52 11.87
C GLN A 541 -18.57 -13.11 12.70
N LEU A 542 -19.83 -12.70 12.49
CA LEU A 542 -20.99 -13.33 13.15
C LEU A 542 -21.25 -14.77 12.67
N GLN A 543 -21.01 -15.07 11.39
CA GLN A 543 -21.05 -16.45 10.89
C GLN A 543 -19.81 -17.26 11.31
N ILE A 544 -18.65 -16.61 11.45
CA ILE A 544 -17.42 -17.25 11.94
C ILE A 544 -17.50 -17.52 13.45
N LEU A 545 -18.18 -16.71 14.26
CA LEU A 545 -18.48 -17.02 15.67
C LEU A 545 -19.26 -18.33 15.81
N LEU A 546 -20.21 -18.61 14.90
CA LEU A 546 -20.93 -19.88 14.83
C LEU A 546 -20.01 -21.07 14.42
N ILE A 547 -19.01 -20.82 13.57
CA ILE A 547 -18.05 -21.85 13.13
C ILE A 547 -16.93 -22.08 14.17
N SER A 548 -16.46 -21.02 14.83
CA SER A 548 -15.45 -21.05 15.90
C SER A 548 -16.04 -21.61 17.20
N MET A 549 -17.31 -21.34 17.53
CA MET A 549 -18.02 -22.08 18.58
C MET A 549 -18.13 -23.58 18.23
N CYS A 550 -18.32 -23.94 16.96
CA CYS A 550 -18.29 -25.34 16.53
C CYS A 550 -16.88 -25.97 16.60
N TYR A 551 -15.80 -25.20 16.37
CA TYR A 551 -14.42 -25.71 16.48
C TYR A 551 -13.95 -25.86 17.93
N VAL A 552 -14.35 -24.97 18.83
CA VAL A 552 -14.09 -25.09 20.28
C VAL A 552 -14.94 -26.21 20.91
N CYS A 553 -16.18 -26.43 20.44
CA CYS A 553 -17.03 -27.54 20.88
C CYS A 553 -16.67 -28.91 20.25
N LYS A 554 -15.83 -28.94 19.19
CA LYS A 554 -15.40 -30.20 18.56
C LYS A 554 -14.45 -31.04 19.40
N ALA A 555 -14.03 -30.54 20.57
CA ALA A 555 -13.38 -31.38 21.57
C ALA A 555 -14.34 -32.40 22.22
N HIS A 556 -15.67 -32.30 22.07
CA HIS A 556 -16.62 -33.11 22.85
C HIS A 556 -17.87 -33.68 22.14
N LEU A 557 -17.96 -33.72 20.80
CA LEU A 557 -19.12 -34.31 20.11
C LEU A 557 -18.75 -35.32 19.03
N SER A 558 -19.44 -36.46 19.07
CA SER A 558 -19.23 -37.72 18.35
C SER A 558 -19.26 -37.61 16.82
N THR A 559 -18.48 -38.49 16.21
CA THR A 559 -18.35 -38.78 14.78
C THR A 559 -19.67 -39.20 14.14
N GLU A 560 -20.32 -38.34 13.36
CA GLU A 560 -21.26 -38.79 12.30
C GLU A 560 -21.70 -37.75 11.23
N LEU A 561 -21.18 -36.50 11.22
CA LEU A 561 -21.70 -35.42 10.35
C LEU A 561 -20.65 -34.70 9.48
N VAL A 562 -19.60 -35.40 9.03
CA VAL A 562 -18.53 -34.83 8.16
C VAL A 562 -18.56 -35.37 6.71
N SER A 563 -19.55 -36.19 6.34
CA SER A 563 -19.55 -36.91 5.05
C SER A 563 -20.24 -36.22 3.86
N SER A 564 -20.69 -34.96 3.95
CA SER A 564 -21.51 -34.34 2.89
C SER A 564 -21.04 -33.00 2.30
N ILE A 565 -19.78 -32.61 2.50
CA ILE A 565 -19.19 -31.44 1.81
C ILE A 565 -18.42 -31.93 0.57
N PRO A 566 -18.73 -31.48 -0.66
CA PRO A 566 -17.97 -31.86 -1.84
C PRO A 566 -16.59 -31.19 -1.79
N VAL A 567 -15.56 -32.00 -1.56
CA VAL A 567 -14.15 -31.61 -1.65
C VAL A 567 -13.80 -31.46 -3.14
N CYS A 568 -13.28 -30.31 -3.56
CA CYS A 568 -12.69 -30.14 -4.89
C CYS A 568 -11.58 -31.20 -5.10
N PRO A 569 -11.57 -31.93 -6.24
CA PRO A 569 -10.56 -32.95 -6.47
C PRO A 569 -9.16 -32.31 -6.61
N PRO A 570 -8.09 -32.97 -6.10
CA PRO A 570 -6.73 -32.49 -6.23
C PRO A 570 -6.25 -32.45 -7.69
N TRP A 571 -5.36 -31.50 -7.96
CA TRP A 571 -4.76 -31.17 -9.26
C TRP A 571 -3.74 -32.23 -9.73
N SER A 572 -4.11 -33.50 -9.72
CA SER A 572 -3.25 -34.63 -10.13
C SER A 572 -3.99 -35.57 -11.08
N ALA A 573 -4.47 -35.05 -12.21
CA ALA A 573 -4.96 -35.89 -13.31
C ALA A 573 -5.04 -35.12 -14.64
N ARG A 574 -3.90 -34.67 -15.19
CA ARG A 574 -3.72 -34.56 -16.65
C ARG A 574 -2.30 -34.95 -17.06
N PRO A 575 -2.12 -35.81 -18.08
CA PRO A 575 -0.81 -36.32 -18.48
C PRO A 575 -0.08 -35.34 -19.41
N ASN A 576 1.25 -35.29 -19.25
CA ASN A 576 2.27 -34.84 -20.19
C ASN A 576 2.05 -33.48 -20.89
N LEU A 577 2.57 -32.42 -20.25
CA LEU A 577 3.17 -31.29 -20.98
C LEU A 577 4.68 -31.48 -20.94
N ASN A 578 5.26 -31.94 -22.05
CA ASN A 578 6.70 -31.92 -22.27
C ASN A 578 7.17 -30.46 -22.36
N PHE A 579 8.08 -30.06 -21.46
CA PHE A 579 9.01 -28.95 -21.62
C PHE A 579 10.38 -29.36 -21.09
#